data_AF-A0A4Q5R6Z1-F1
#
_entry.id   AF-A0A4Q5R6Z1-F1
#
_cell.length_a   1.000
_cell.length_b   1.000
_cell.length_c   1.000
_cell.angle_alpha   90.00
_cell.angle_beta   90.00
_cell.angle_gamma   90.00
#
_symmetry.space_group_name_H-M   'P 1'
#
loop_
_entity.id
_entity.type
_entity.pdbx_description
1 polymer ?
#
loop_
_entity_poly.entity_id
_entity_poly.type
_entity_poly.pdbx_seq_one_letter_code
_entity_poly.pdbx_strand_id
1 'polypeptide(L)'
;MLLPRFAPPRSFHAELKSRTAQYFQTTGQAQTGNGALLGKAILLVGSFIAVYVHLVFFTPALGWALLECVALGSLLAGIGFNVMHDGAHGSFSKYPWLNRVAAFSLNVLGGSSYMWDAKHNTVHHMYTNIDGVDDDLDIQPWMRMTQEQKRYGAHRFQHLYFWVFYCLLYISWIFITDYQKYFTRRIGSVALKPMSTSDHLVFWGFKVLNLVFYVVLPIYTIGFVGWIGGFMLSTAVAGFVLSIVFQLAHTVEQAAFPVPHAVTR
;
A
#
# COMPACT_ATOMS: atom_id res chain seq x y z
N MET A 1 -6.33 -9.20 -22.81
CA MET A 1 -5.69 -8.01 -23.43
C MET A 1 -4.20 -8.27 -23.52
N LEU A 2 -3.56 -7.87 -24.62
CA LEU A 2 -2.10 -7.84 -24.71
C LEU A 2 -1.58 -6.64 -23.90
N LEU A 3 -0.44 -6.80 -23.23
CA LEU A 3 0.17 -5.74 -22.43
C LEU A 3 0.87 -4.73 -23.36
N PRO A 4 0.74 -3.42 -23.09
CA PRO A 4 1.39 -2.39 -23.90
C PRO A 4 2.90 -2.58 -23.95
N ARG A 5 3.50 -2.40 -25.13
CA ARG A 5 4.96 -2.39 -25.27
C ARG A 5 5.48 -0.96 -25.29
N PHE A 6 6.50 -0.69 -24.48
CA PHE A 6 7.19 0.60 -24.47
C PHE A 6 8.35 0.61 -25.47
N ALA A 7 8.59 1.76 -26.08
CA ALA A 7 9.79 1.99 -26.88
C ALA A 7 11.05 1.83 -26.02
N PRO A 8 12.21 1.49 -26.63
CA PRO A 8 13.48 1.42 -25.91
C PRO A 8 13.75 2.70 -25.10
N PRO A 9 14.41 2.60 -23.93
CA PRO A 9 14.66 3.74 -23.06
C PRO A 9 15.32 4.89 -23.84
N ARG A 10 14.69 6.07 -23.79
CA ARG A 10 15.18 7.29 -24.44
C ARG A 10 16.43 7.82 -23.74
N SER A 11 17.17 8.71 -24.42
CA SER A 11 18.33 9.43 -23.88
C SER A 11 18.06 10.06 -22.51
N PHE A 12 16.86 10.58 -22.26
CA PHE A 12 16.50 11.22 -20.99
C PHE A 12 16.60 10.30 -19.77
N HIS A 13 16.05 9.08 -19.83
CA HIS A 13 16.09 8.14 -18.69
C HIS A 13 17.53 7.71 -18.38
N ALA A 14 18.32 7.44 -19.42
CA ALA A 14 19.73 7.08 -19.27
C ALA A 14 20.55 8.24 -18.67
N GLU A 15 20.34 9.46 -19.15
CA GLU A 15 20.99 10.67 -18.65
C GLU A 15 20.62 10.94 -17.18
N LEU A 16 19.34 10.81 -16.83
CA LEU A 16 18.86 10.98 -15.46
C LEU A 16 19.55 9.98 -14.52
N LYS A 17 19.58 8.70 -14.89
CA LYS A 17 20.26 7.66 -14.10
C LYS A 17 21.75 7.94 -13.92
N SER A 18 22.41 8.40 -14.99
CA SER A 18 23.83 8.78 -14.97
C SER A 18 24.09 9.92 -13.99
N ARG A 19 23.33 11.02 -14.08
CA ARG A 19 23.47 12.18 -13.21
C ARG A 19 23.15 11.87 -11.75
N THR A 20 22.12 11.07 -11.48
CA THR A 20 21.81 10.64 -10.12
C THR A 20 22.94 9.79 -9.54
N ALA A 21 23.51 8.85 -10.30
CA ALA A 21 24.66 8.07 -9.85
C ALA A 21 25.88 8.95 -9.56
N GLN A 22 26.17 9.91 -10.45
CA GLN A 22 27.27 10.86 -10.27
C GLN A 22 27.09 11.70 -9.00
N TYR A 23 25.88 12.17 -8.72
CA TYR A 23 25.59 12.95 -7.51
C TYR A 23 25.95 12.19 -6.22
N PHE A 24 25.57 10.92 -6.10
CA PHE A 24 25.90 10.13 -4.91
C PHE A 24 27.41 9.86 -4.80
N GLN A 25 28.10 9.67 -5.93
CA GLN A 25 29.56 9.51 -5.95
C GLN A 25 30.28 10.80 -5.52
N THR A 26 29.88 11.97 -6.03
CA THR A 26 30.54 13.24 -5.73
C THR A 26 30.27 13.75 -4.33
N THR A 27 29.09 13.48 -3.78
CA THR A 27 28.72 13.86 -2.41
C THR A 27 29.16 12.87 -1.34
N GLY A 28 29.57 11.65 -1.74
CA GLY A 28 29.90 10.56 -0.82
C GLY A 28 28.70 10.02 -0.04
N GLN A 29 27.47 10.37 -0.44
CA GLN A 29 26.25 9.91 0.22
C GLN A 29 25.86 8.50 -0.27
N ALA A 30 25.29 7.71 0.63
CA ALA A 30 24.71 6.42 0.26
C ALA A 30 23.38 6.61 -0.49
N GLN A 31 23.10 5.70 -1.44
CA GLN A 31 21.81 5.62 -2.13
C GLN A 31 20.70 4.97 -1.28
N THR A 32 21.05 4.54 -0.06
CA THR A 32 20.15 3.90 0.89
C THR A 32 19.96 4.76 2.13
N GLY A 33 18.96 4.43 2.93
CA GLY A 33 18.63 5.06 4.19
C GLY A 33 19.80 5.18 5.17
N ASN A 34 19.69 6.17 6.04
CA ASN A 34 20.67 6.52 7.06
C ASN A 34 20.08 6.31 8.48
N GLY A 35 20.84 6.73 9.51
CA GLY A 35 20.39 6.62 10.90
C GLY A 35 19.10 7.38 11.21
N ALA A 36 18.82 8.48 10.49
CA ALA A 36 17.57 9.23 10.67
C ALA A 36 16.35 8.43 10.17
N LEU A 37 16.48 7.72 9.05
CA LEU A 37 15.44 6.82 8.55
C LEU A 37 15.18 5.67 9.54
N LEU A 38 16.25 5.07 10.07
CA LEU A 38 16.12 4.02 11.09
C LEU A 38 15.45 4.54 12.38
N GLY A 39 15.84 5.73 12.85
CA GLY A 39 15.22 6.37 14.01
C GLY A 39 13.73 6.65 13.79
N LYS A 40 13.35 7.13 12.61
CA LYS A 40 11.94 7.32 12.21
C LYS A 40 11.18 6.00 12.20
N ALA A 41 11.78 4.92 11.69
CA ALA A 41 11.15 3.60 11.69
C ALA A 41 10.94 3.06 13.11
N ILE A 42 11.95 3.17 13.98
CA ILE A 42 11.85 2.78 15.40
C ILE A 42 10.76 3.58 16.11
N LEU A 43 10.68 4.89 15.87
CA LEU A 43 9.64 5.74 16.44
C LEU A 43 8.25 5.30 15.97
N LEU A 44 8.05 5.14 14.66
CA LEU A 44 6.74 4.75 14.10
C LEU A 44 6.29 3.36 14.61
N VAL A 45 7.17 2.36 14.54
CA VAL A 45 6.85 0.99 15.00
C VAL A 45 6.68 0.94 16.52
N GLY A 46 7.55 1.63 17.26
CA GLY A 46 7.46 1.71 18.72
C GLY A 46 6.18 2.39 19.19
N SER A 47 5.81 3.53 18.58
CA SER A 47 4.55 4.21 18.86
C SER A 47 3.34 3.36 18.49
N PHE A 48 3.38 2.65 17.36
CA PHE A 48 2.31 1.74 16.95
C PHE A 48 2.09 0.64 17.99
N ILE A 49 3.16 -0.02 18.44
CA ILE A 49 3.09 -1.06 19.47
C ILE A 49 2.57 -0.47 20.79
N ALA A 50 3.09 0.68 21.21
CA ALA A 50 2.66 1.32 22.45
C ALA A 50 1.16 1.68 22.45
N VAL A 51 0.68 2.30 21.37
CA VAL A 51 -0.74 2.66 21.22
C VAL A 51 -1.61 1.42 21.14
N TYR A 52 -1.21 0.41 20.36
CA TYR A 52 -1.94 -0.85 20.27
C TYR A 52 -2.05 -1.53 21.65
N VAL A 53 -0.94 -1.61 22.38
CA VAL A 53 -0.91 -2.22 23.72
C VAL A 53 -1.83 -1.45 24.69
N HIS A 54 -1.78 -0.12 24.67
CA HIS A 54 -2.63 0.71 25.53
C HIS A 54 -4.12 0.50 25.23
N LEU A 55 -4.51 0.57 23.95
CA LEU A 55 -5.89 0.32 23.51
C LEU A 55 -6.41 -1.06 23.92
N VAL A 56 -5.60 -2.11 23.70
CA VAL A 56 -6.05 -3.50 23.82
C VAL A 56 -5.99 -4.02 25.25
N PHE A 57 -5.05 -3.55 26.08
CA PHE A 57 -4.81 -4.12 27.41
C PHE A 57 -5.07 -3.16 28.58
N PHE A 58 -5.10 -1.85 28.35
CA PHE A 58 -5.30 -0.84 29.41
C PHE A 58 -6.65 -0.14 29.31
N THR A 59 -7.39 -0.34 28.20
CA THR A 59 -8.78 0.10 28.03
C THR A 59 -9.00 1.56 28.43
N PRO A 60 -8.35 2.52 27.75
CA PRO A 60 -8.45 3.92 28.10
C PRO A 60 -9.89 4.44 28.02
N ALA A 61 -10.17 5.54 28.73
CA ALA A 61 -11.46 6.20 28.66
C ALA A 61 -11.82 6.57 27.20
N LEU A 62 -13.11 6.52 26.86
CA LEU A 62 -13.58 6.57 25.47
C LEU A 62 -12.97 7.69 24.61
N GLY A 63 -12.85 8.91 25.15
CA GLY A 63 -12.23 10.02 24.40
C GLY A 63 -10.78 9.76 24.02
N TRP A 64 -9.98 9.22 24.95
CA TRP A 64 -8.60 8.84 24.69
C TRP A 64 -8.51 7.63 23.75
N ALA A 65 -9.39 6.63 23.93
CA ALA A 65 -9.46 5.48 23.04
C ALA A 65 -9.74 5.87 21.59
N LEU A 66 -10.65 6.81 21.35
CA LEU A 66 -10.95 7.30 20.00
C LEU A 66 -9.77 8.05 19.37
N LEU A 67 -9.08 8.91 20.14
CA LEU A 67 -7.87 9.60 19.67
C LEU A 67 -6.75 8.60 19.35
N GLU A 68 -6.58 7.59 20.19
CA GLU A 68 -5.60 6.52 19.97
C GLU A 68 -5.95 5.64 18.77
N CYS A 69 -7.23 5.39 18.49
CA CYS A 69 -7.64 4.70 17.27
C CYS A 69 -7.27 5.50 16.01
N VAL A 70 -7.45 6.83 16.04
CA VAL A 70 -6.99 7.72 14.94
C VAL A 70 -5.47 7.69 14.83
N ALA A 71 -4.75 7.75 15.95
CA ALA A 71 -3.30 7.65 15.97
C ALA A 71 -2.82 6.30 15.42
N LEU A 72 -3.45 5.19 15.81
CA LEU A 72 -3.13 3.84 15.35
C LEU A 72 -3.30 3.71 13.83
N GLY A 73 -4.40 4.23 13.28
CA GLY A 73 -4.63 4.26 11.83
C GLY A 73 -3.59 5.10 11.08
N SER A 74 -3.22 6.24 11.65
CA SER A 74 -2.18 7.13 11.10
C SER A 74 -0.79 6.49 11.14
N LEU A 75 -0.45 5.82 12.25
CA LEU A 75 0.79 5.06 12.42
C LEU A 75 0.86 3.88 11.46
N LEU A 76 -0.26 3.20 11.22
CA LEU A 76 -0.35 2.10 10.25
C LEU A 76 0.02 2.58 8.84
N ALA A 77 -0.61 3.67 8.38
CA ALA A 77 -0.28 4.27 7.09
C ALA A 77 1.18 4.78 7.08
N GLY A 78 1.64 5.38 8.18
CA GLY A 78 3.00 5.86 8.37
C GLY A 78 4.04 4.75 8.22
N ILE A 79 3.84 3.58 8.84
CA ILE A 79 4.70 2.41 8.67
C ILE A 79 4.67 1.92 7.22
N GLY A 80 3.48 1.87 6.61
CA GLY A 80 3.32 1.50 5.20
C GLY A 80 4.20 2.34 4.25
N PHE A 81 4.20 3.66 4.42
CA PHE A 81 4.95 4.56 3.52
C PHE A 81 6.41 4.76 3.88
N ASN A 82 6.77 4.70 5.16
CA ASN A 82 8.10 5.15 5.62
C ASN A 82 8.99 4.01 6.11
N VAL A 83 8.48 2.79 6.11
CA VAL A 83 9.23 1.58 6.48
C VAL A 83 9.01 0.52 5.42
N MET A 84 7.75 0.15 5.19
CA MET A 84 7.44 -0.92 4.24
C MET A 84 7.83 -0.57 2.81
N HIS A 85 7.36 0.57 2.31
CA HIS A 85 7.62 1.04 0.95
C HIS A 85 9.11 1.13 0.65
N ASP A 86 9.88 1.84 1.50
CA ASP A 86 11.34 1.96 1.38
C ASP A 86 12.05 0.60 1.43
N GLY A 87 11.57 -0.31 2.29
CA GLY A 87 12.09 -1.68 2.36
C GLY A 87 11.82 -2.47 1.09
N ALA A 88 10.62 -2.35 0.53
CA ALA A 88 10.20 -3.04 -0.68
C ALA A 88 10.89 -2.49 -1.95
N HIS A 89 11.33 -1.23 -1.93
CA HIS A 89 12.20 -0.64 -2.95
C HIS A 89 13.70 -0.93 -2.73
N GLY A 90 14.06 -1.57 -1.61
CA GLY A 90 15.45 -1.87 -1.27
C GLY A 90 16.27 -0.65 -0.87
N SER A 91 15.63 0.50 -0.65
CA SER A 91 16.28 1.76 -0.29
C SER A 91 16.44 1.93 1.22
N PHE A 92 15.70 1.20 2.05
CA PHE A 92 15.72 1.37 3.51
C PHE A 92 17.12 1.16 4.13
N SER A 93 17.91 0.21 3.61
CA SER A 93 19.26 -0.09 4.11
C SER A 93 20.17 -0.66 3.02
N LYS A 94 21.49 -0.50 3.21
CA LYS A 94 22.49 -1.24 2.42
C LYS A 94 22.47 -2.75 2.66
N TYR A 95 21.89 -3.21 3.79
CA TYR A 95 21.80 -4.62 4.12
C TYR A 95 20.49 -5.22 3.60
N PRO A 96 20.54 -6.19 2.67
CA PRO A 96 19.33 -6.74 2.04
C PRO A 96 18.31 -7.34 3.02
N TRP A 97 18.77 -7.91 4.13
CA TRP A 97 17.88 -8.51 5.13
C TRP A 97 17.06 -7.46 5.88
N LEU A 98 17.61 -6.26 6.12
CA LEU A 98 16.87 -5.16 6.75
C LEU A 98 15.77 -4.64 5.83
N ASN A 99 16.03 -4.54 4.53
CA ASN A 99 15.01 -4.20 3.54
C ASN A 99 13.86 -5.20 3.54
N ARG A 100 14.17 -6.51 3.62
CA ARG A 100 13.15 -7.56 3.71
C ARG A 100 12.33 -7.45 4.98
N VAL A 101 12.95 -7.20 6.14
CA VAL A 101 12.23 -7.00 7.41
C VAL A 101 11.33 -5.77 7.33
N ALA A 102 11.84 -4.66 6.78
CA ALA A 102 11.07 -3.45 6.59
C ALA A 102 9.87 -3.70 5.65
N ALA A 103 10.08 -4.37 4.51
CA ALA A 103 9.02 -4.78 3.59
C ALA A 103 7.97 -5.71 4.26
N PHE A 104 8.41 -6.62 5.12
CA PHE A 104 7.54 -7.57 5.83
C PHE A 104 6.67 -6.92 6.91
N SER A 105 6.90 -5.65 7.26
CA SER A 105 5.98 -4.92 8.13
C SER A 105 4.56 -4.86 7.54
N LEU A 106 4.38 -4.83 6.21
CA LEU A 106 3.04 -4.95 5.60
C LEU A 106 2.38 -6.29 5.92
N ASN A 107 3.15 -7.38 6.01
CA ASN A 107 2.61 -8.70 6.34
C ASN A 107 2.03 -8.72 7.76
N VAL A 108 2.72 -8.10 8.72
CA VAL A 108 2.20 -7.92 10.09
C VAL A 108 0.94 -7.06 10.07
N LEU A 109 0.93 -6.00 9.26
CA LEU A 109 -0.23 -5.13 9.04
C LEU A 109 -1.29 -5.75 8.11
N GLY A 110 -1.23 -7.06 7.84
CA GLY A 110 -2.30 -7.79 7.16
C GLY A 110 -2.33 -7.72 5.64
N GLY A 111 -1.47 -6.93 5.01
CA GLY A 111 -1.26 -7.02 3.56
C GLY A 111 -0.29 -8.14 3.19
N SER A 112 0.01 -8.31 1.90
CA SER A 112 1.07 -9.20 1.44
C SER A 112 2.16 -8.41 0.74
N SER A 113 3.39 -8.44 1.27
CA SER A 113 4.57 -7.83 0.66
C SER A 113 4.88 -8.42 -0.72
N TYR A 114 4.57 -9.70 -0.93
CA TYR A 114 4.69 -10.34 -2.25
C TYR A 114 3.69 -9.76 -3.25
N MET A 115 2.40 -9.68 -2.87
CA MET A 115 1.37 -9.12 -3.74
C MET A 115 1.61 -7.64 -4.00
N TRP A 116 2.08 -6.91 -3.00
CA TRP A 116 2.42 -5.51 -3.13
C TRP A 116 3.63 -5.29 -4.04
N ASP A 117 4.71 -6.07 -3.93
CA ASP A 117 5.85 -5.99 -4.85
C ASP A 117 5.44 -6.31 -6.28
N ALA A 118 4.66 -7.38 -6.47
CA ALA A 118 4.13 -7.71 -7.80
C ALA A 118 3.24 -6.60 -8.36
N LYS A 119 2.36 -6.00 -7.53
CA LYS A 119 1.48 -4.90 -7.95
C LYS A 119 2.26 -3.64 -8.23
N HIS A 120 2.95 -3.13 -7.23
CA HIS A 120 3.55 -1.80 -7.24
C HIS A 120 4.82 -1.76 -8.11
N ASN A 121 5.75 -2.68 -7.87
CA ASN A 121 7.05 -2.66 -8.54
C ASN A 121 7.02 -3.22 -9.96
N THR A 122 6.17 -4.22 -10.22
CA THR A 122 6.09 -4.83 -11.55
C THR A 122 4.97 -4.23 -12.40
N VAL A 123 3.77 -3.99 -11.86
CA VAL A 123 2.65 -3.49 -12.68
C VAL A 123 2.59 -1.97 -12.67
N HIS A 124 2.35 -1.36 -11.51
CA HIS A 124 2.10 0.07 -11.37
C HIS A 124 3.27 0.91 -11.92
N HIS A 125 4.52 0.67 -11.51
CA HIS A 125 5.65 1.46 -11.99
C HIS A 125 5.95 1.29 -13.49
N MET A 126 5.52 0.19 -14.12
CA MET A 126 5.68 0.00 -15.57
C MET A 126 4.50 0.55 -16.37
N TYR A 127 3.28 0.43 -15.86
CA TYR A 127 2.04 0.72 -16.60
C TYR A 127 1.18 1.79 -15.92
N THR A 128 1.78 2.72 -15.17
CA THR A 128 1.08 3.77 -14.43
C THR A 128 0.10 4.50 -15.33
N ASN A 129 -1.14 4.69 -14.86
CA ASN A 129 -2.21 5.40 -15.55
C ASN A 129 -2.70 4.75 -16.87
N ILE A 130 -2.36 3.49 -17.14
CA ILE A 130 -2.92 2.73 -18.26
C ILE A 130 -4.16 1.97 -17.80
N ASP A 131 -5.34 2.41 -18.26
CA ASP A 131 -6.62 1.77 -17.94
C ASP A 131 -6.65 0.28 -18.34
N GLY A 132 -7.20 -0.56 -17.45
CA GLY A 132 -7.25 -2.02 -17.64
C GLY A 132 -5.92 -2.76 -17.39
N VAL A 133 -4.84 -2.06 -17.05
CA VAL A 133 -3.55 -2.66 -16.65
C VAL A 133 -3.15 -2.19 -15.26
N ASP A 134 -3.22 -0.88 -15.00
CA ASP A 134 -2.95 -0.31 -13.68
C ASP A 134 -4.10 -0.61 -12.71
N ASP A 135 -3.86 -1.58 -11.82
CA ASP A 135 -4.81 -2.03 -10.78
C ASP A 135 -5.20 -0.90 -9.82
N ASP A 136 -4.42 0.18 -9.73
CA ASP A 136 -4.76 1.36 -8.91
C ASP A 136 -5.92 2.20 -9.48
N LEU A 137 -6.25 2.03 -10.77
CA LEU A 137 -7.42 2.66 -11.40
C LEU A 137 -8.68 1.78 -11.34
N ASP A 138 -8.56 0.53 -10.90
CA ASP A 138 -9.62 -0.48 -11.00
C ASP A 138 -10.55 -0.50 -9.77
N ILE A 139 -11.36 0.55 -9.67
CA ILE A 139 -12.43 0.71 -8.66
C ILE A 139 -13.82 0.78 -9.31
N GLN A 140 -13.92 0.37 -10.58
CA GLN A 140 -15.19 0.36 -11.29
C GLN A 140 -16.18 -0.66 -10.67
N PRO A 141 -17.49 -0.42 -10.78
CA PRO A 141 -18.14 0.76 -11.36
C PRO A 141 -18.25 1.96 -10.40
N TRP A 142 -17.72 1.84 -9.18
CA TRP A 142 -17.97 2.76 -8.05
C TRP A 142 -17.37 4.14 -8.23
N MET A 143 -16.13 4.21 -8.73
CA MET A 143 -15.47 5.47 -9.06
C MET A 143 -14.92 5.42 -10.49
N ARG A 144 -14.88 6.59 -11.12
CA ARG A 144 -14.26 6.84 -12.41
C ARG A 144 -12.94 7.58 -12.16
N MET A 145 -11.85 6.92 -12.49
CA MET A 145 -10.48 7.39 -12.23
C MET A 145 -9.83 8.03 -13.47
N THR A 146 -10.34 7.72 -14.66
CA THR A 146 -9.87 8.29 -15.93
C THR A 146 -11.04 8.54 -16.89
N GLN A 147 -10.80 9.33 -17.94
CA GLN A 147 -11.81 9.68 -18.94
C GLN A 147 -12.22 8.49 -19.81
N GLU A 148 -11.35 7.51 -20.01
CA GLU A 148 -11.62 6.30 -20.81
C GLU A 148 -12.64 5.36 -20.14
N GLN A 149 -12.73 5.44 -18.81
CA GLN A 149 -13.66 4.64 -18.03
C GLN A 149 -15.10 5.08 -18.25
N LYS A 150 -16.01 4.10 -18.38
CA LYS A 150 -17.44 4.34 -18.59
C LYS A 150 -18.01 5.21 -17.46
N ARG A 151 -18.66 6.33 -17.84
CA ARG A 151 -19.32 7.23 -16.88
C ARG A 151 -20.71 6.72 -16.54
N TYR A 152 -20.96 6.52 -15.24
CA TYR A 152 -22.27 6.21 -14.67
C TYR A 152 -22.89 7.44 -14.02
N GLY A 153 -24.21 7.45 -13.84
CA GLY A 153 -24.94 8.60 -13.28
C GLY A 153 -24.48 8.98 -11.87
N ALA A 154 -24.06 8.01 -11.05
CA ALA A 154 -23.52 8.26 -9.72
C ALA A 154 -22.25 9.12 -9.75
N HIS A 155 -21.39 9.00 -10.77
CA HIS A 155 -20.10 9.69 -10.82
C HIS A 155 -20.19 11.22 -10.76
N ARG A 156 -21.36 11.81 -11.09
CA ARG A 156 -21.58 13.26 -10.88
C ARG A 156 -21.45 13.68 -9.41
N PHE A 157 -21.66 12.75 -8.49
CA PHE A 157 -21.53 12.94 -7.04
C PHE A 157 -20.25 12.32 -6.46
N GLN A 158 -19.32 11.86 -7.30
CA GLN A 158 -18.09 11.20 -6.83
C GLN A 158 -17.29 12.07 -5.85
N HIS A 159 -17.26 13.38 -6.07
CA HIS A 159 -16.64 14.37 -5.18
C HIS A 159 -17.24 14.38 -3.74
N LEU A 160 -18.44 13.81 -3.54
CA LEU A 160 -19.08 13.70 -2.23
C LEU A 160 -18.86 12.33 -1.58
N TYR A 161 -18.88 11.25 -2.36
CA TYR A 161 -18.82 9.89 -1.79
C TYR A 161 -17.44 9.23 -1.85
N PHE A 162 -16.45 9.82 -2.54
CA PHE A 162 -15.12 9.21 -2.64
C PHE A 162 -14.45 9.02 -1.27
N TRP A 163 -14.73 9.92 -0.32
CA TRP A 163 -14.23 9.83 1.07
C TRP A 163 -14.53 8.47 1.70
N VAL A 164 -15.72 7.93 1.46
CA VAL A 164 -16.13 6.62 2.00
C VAL A 164 -15.28 5.50 1.38
N PHE A 165 -15.12 5.48 0.06
CA PHE A 165 -14.30 4.45 -0.60
C PHE A 165 -12.83 4.55 -0.22
N TYR A 166 -12.32 5.75 0.01
CA TYR A 166 -10.94 5.95 0.47
C TYR A 166 -10.75 5.36 1.86
N CYS A 167 -11.68 5.59 2.79
CA CYS A 167 -11.65 4.94 4.11
C CYS A 167 -11.66 3.40 4.01
N LEU A 168 -12.32 2.83 3.00
CA LEU A 168 -12.44 1.38 2.84
C LEU A 168 -11.20 0.71 2.20
N LEU A 169 -10.23 1.49 1.68
CA LEU A 169 -9.07 0.94 0.99
C LEU A 169 -8.34 -0.12 1.82
N TYR A 170 -8.00 0.19 3.07
CA TYR A 170 -7.21 -0.71 3.91
C TYR A 170 -8.00 -1.98 4.28
N ILE A 171 -9.29 -1.86 4.60
CA ILE A 171 -10.18 -3.00 4.86
C ILE A 171 -10.27 -3.91 3.63
N SER A 172 -10.53 -3.32 2.46
CA SER A 172 -10.58 -4.03 1.18
C SER A 172 -9.26 -4.74 0.90
N TRP A 173 -8.14 -4.10 1.19
CA TRP A 173 -6.83 -4.69 0.98
C TRP A 173 -6.61 -5.94 1.85
N ILE A 174 -6.79 -5.83 3.16
CA ILE A 174 -6.46 -6.93 4.06
C ILE A 174 -7.44 -8.11 3.95
N PHE A 175 -8.71 -7.88 3.60
CA PHE A 175 -9.77 -8.90 3.56
C PHE A 175 -10.21 -9.35 2.16
N ILE A 176 -9.93 -8.57 1.11
CA ILE A 176 -10.49 -8.83 -0.22
C ILE A 176 -9.38 -8.95 -1.27
N THR A 177 -8.67 -7.86 -1.55
CA THR A 177 -7.88 -7.77 -2.80
C THR A 177 -6.67 -8.69 -2.80
N ASP A 178 -6.00 -8.88 -1.66
CA ASP A 178 -4.90 -9.85 -1.55
C ASP A 178 -5.37 -11.29 -1.80
N TYR A 179 -6.53 -11.67 -1.26
CA TYR A 179 -7.09 -13.01 -1.46
C TYR A 179 -7.54 -13.21 -2.90
N GLN A 180 -8.21 -12.21 -3.49
CA GLN A 180 -8.58 -12.22 -4.89
C GLN A 180 -7.34 -12.43 -5.77
N LYS A 181 -6.26 -11.67 -5.54
CA LYS A 181 -4.99 -11.79 -6.29
C LYS A 181 -4.34 -13.16 -6.08
N TYR A 182 -4.34 -13.67 -4.85
CA TYR A 182 -3.82 -15.00 -4.52
C TYR A 182 -4.54 -16.12 -5.29
N PHE A 183 -5.88 -16.14 -5.29
CA PHE A 183 -6.65 -17.21 -5.93
C PHE A 183 -6.75 -17.06 -7.45
N THR A 184 -6.89 -15.84 -7.96
CA THR A 184 -6.94 -15.59 -9.42
C THR A 184 -5.56 -15.69 -10.07
N ARG A 185 -4.49 -15.58 -9.28
CA ARG A 185 -3.09 -15.53 -9.73
C ARG A 185 -2.84 -14.38 -10.72
N ARG A 186 -3.53 -13.25 -10.54
CA ARG A 186 -3.47 -12.08 -11.43
C ARG A 186 -3.53 -10.78 -10.64
N ILE A 187 -2.95 -9.74 -11.22
CA ILE A 187 -3.09 -8.34 -10.80
C ILE A 187 -3.57 -7.58 -12.04
N GLY A 188 -4.81 -7.07 -12.00
CA GLY A 188 -5.50 -6.63 -13.21
C GLY A 188 -5.40 -7.68 -14.34
N SER A 189 -4.83 -7.29 -15.46
CA SER A 189 -4.62 -8.16 -16.63
C SER A 189 -3.28 -8.93 -16.62
N VAL A 190 -2.40 -8.69 -15.64
CA VAL A 190 -1.06 -9.28 -15.55
C VAL A 190 -1.08 -10.56 -14.72
N ALA A 191 -0.48 -11.64 -15.21
CA ALA A 191 -0.34 -12.88 -14.46
C ALA A 191 0.73 -12.76 -13.37
N LEU A 192 0.42 -13.25 -12.16
CA LEU A 192 1.39 -13.37 -11.08
C LEU A 192 2.43 -14.44 -11.40
N LYS A 193 3.67 -14.19 -10.98
CA LYS A 193 4.71 -15.22 -11.00
C LYS A 193 4.28 -16.38 -10.08
N PRO A 194 4.65 -17.63 -10.41
CA PRO A 194 4.40 -18.74 -9.51
C PRO A 194 5.03 -18.48 -8.14
N MET A 195 4.23 -18.63 -7.09
CA MET A 195 4.67 -18.54 -5.71
C MET A 195 5.35 -19.86 -5.31
N SER A 196 6.46 -19.75 -4.58
CA SER A 196 7.09 -20.91 -3.94
C SER A 196 6.27 -21.37 -2.72
N THR A 197 6.57 -22.56 -2.21
CA THR A 197 5.98 -23.05 -0.95
C THR A 197 6.20 -22.06 0.20
N SER A 198 7.39 -21.44 0.26
CA SER A 198 7.71 -20.43 1.27
C SER A 198 6.81 -19.20 1.14
N ASP A 199 6.56 -18.71 -0.08
CA ASP A 199 5.68 -17.56 -0.31
C ASP A 199 4.24 -17.84 0.14
N HIS A 200 3.76 -19.07 -0.10
CA HIS A 200 2.44 -19.49 0.38
C HIS A 200 2.36 -19.57 1.90
N LEU A 201 3.39 -20.12 2.56
CA LEU A 201 3.46 -20.18 4.03
C LEU A 201 3.51 -18.79 4.65
N VAL A 202 4.29 -17.87 4.07
CA VAL A 202 4.36 -16.47 4.50
C VAL A 202 2.99 -15.82 4.32
N PHE A 203 2.35 -15.96 3.16
CA PHE A 203 1.03 -15.38 2.90
C PHE A 203 0.00 -15.81 3.96
N TRP A 204 -0.22 -17.13 4.10
CA TRP A 204 -1.25 -17.63 5.02
C TRP A 204 -0.88 -17.45 6.48
N GLY A 205 0.39 -17.65 6.84
CA GLY A 205 0.88 -17.45 8.20
C GLY A 205 0.64 -16.02 8.69
N PHE A 206 0.93 -15.02 7.85
CA PHE A 206 0.69 -13.63 8.21
C PHE A 206 -0.79 -13.21 8.15
N LYS A 207 -1.62 -13.82 7.28
CA LYS A 207 -3.08 -13.62 7.35
C LYS A 207 -3.67 -14.13 8.67
N VAL A 208 -3.24 -15.31 9.14
CA VAL A 208 -3.64 -15.84 10.45
C VAL A 208 -3.12 -14.96 11.57
N LEU A 209 -1.85 -14.57 11.53
CA LEU A 209 -1.24 -13.68 12.52
C LEU A 209 -2.00 -12.35 12.61
N ASN A 210 -2.35 -11.76 11.46
CA ASN A 210 -3.13 -10.53 11.40
C ASN A 210 -4.53 -10.71 12.00
N LEU A 211 -5.23 -11.80 11.67
CA LEU A 211 -6.53 -12.09 12.28
C LEU A 211 -6.44 -12.26 13.80
N VAL A 212 -5.40 -12.95 14.28
CA VAL A 212 -5.20 -13.15 15.72
C VAL A 212 -4.95 -11.82 16.42
N PHE A 213 -4.01 -11.00 15.94
CA PHE A 213 -3.66 -9.75 16.62
C PHE A 213 -4.68 -8.64 16.40
N TYR A 214 -5.29 -8.47 15.24
CA TYR A 214 -6.15 -7.30 14.98
C TYR A 214 -7.65 -7.59 15.14
N VAL A 215 -8.02 -8.86 15.33
CA VAL A 215 -9.43 -9.27 15.48
C VAL A 215 -9.64 -10.09 16.74
N VAL A 216 -9.06 -11.30 16.83
CA VAL A 216 -9.37 -12.24 17.91
C VAL A 216 -8.96 -11.70 19.28
N LEU A 217 -7.71 -11.23 19.40
CA LEU A 217 -7.16 -10.75 20.66
C LEU A 217 -7.89 -9.50 21.17
N PRO A 218 -8.12 -8.44 20.37
CA PRO A 218 -8.93 -7.30 20.81
C PRO A 218 -10.38 -7.68 21.17
N ILE A 219 -11.04 -8.54 20.40
CA ILE A 219 -12.40 -9.00 20.76
C ILE A 219 -12.39 -9.69 22.12
N TYR A 220 -11.36 -10.50 22.39
CA TYR A 220 -11.20 -11.18 23.66
C TYR A 220 -10.95 -10.22 24.83
N THR A 221 -10.15 -9.16 24.65
CA THR A 221 -9.79 -8.25 25.75
C THR A 221 -10.79 -7.12 25.98
N ILE A 222 -11.30 -6.50 24.91
CA ILE A 222 -12.16 -5.29 25.00
C ILE A 222 -13.61 -5.53 24.53
N GLY A 223 -13.95 -6.76 24.15
CA GLY A 223 -15.27 -7.14 23.67
C GLY A 223 -15.54 -6.71 22.23
N PHE A 224 -16.57 -7.33 21.62
CA PHE A 224 -16.90 -7.11 20.21
C PHE A 224 -17.26 -5.66 19.89
N VAL A 225 -18.01 -4.97 20.75
CA VAL A 225 -18.46 -3.59 20.52
C VAL A 225 -17.29 -2.60 20.55
N GLY A 226 -16.40 -2.74 21.53
CA GLY A 226 -15.18 -1.92 21.60
C GLY A 226 -14.26 -2.17 20.41
N TRP A 227 -14.07 -3.45 20.07
CA TRP A 227 -13.29 -3.85 18.91
C TRP A 227 -13.85 -3.29 17.60
N ILE A 228 -15.13 -3.48 17.27
CA ILE A 228 -15.66 -3.05 15.98
C ILE A 228 -15.57 -1.52 15.82
N GLY A 229 -15.83 -0.76 16.89
CA GLY A 229 -15.70 0.69 16.88
C GLY A 229 -14.26 1.15 16.62
N GLY A 230 -13.30 0.61 17.39
CA GLY A 230 -11.88 0.95 17.23
C GLY A 230 -11.31 0.47 15.91
N PHE A 231 -11.62 -0.77 15.50
CA PHE A 231 -11.20 -1.36 14.25
C PHE A 231 -11.70 -0.55 13.06
N MET A 232 -12.98 -0.21 12.99
CA MET A 232 -13.54 0.59 11.90
C MET A 232 -12.92 1.98 11.85
N LEU A 233 -12.69 2.63 13.00
CA LEU A 233 -12.07 3.96 13.04
C LEU A 233 -10.60 3.93 12.59
N SER A 234 -9.78 3.04 13.17
CA SER A 234 -8.36 2.92 12.82
C SER A 234 -8.16 2.53 11.36
N THR A 235 -8.96 1.57 10.87
CA THR A 235 -8.87 1.12 9.47
C THR A 235 -9.39 2.17 8.49
N ALA A 236 -10.43 2.93 8.84
CA ALA A 236 -10.91 4.05 8.04
C ALA A 236 -9.86 5.16 7.92
N VAL A 237 -9.22 5.53 9.04
CA VAL A 237 -8.13 6.52 9.02
C VAL A 237 -6.96 6.02 8.19
N ALA A 238 -6.52 4.78 8.38
CA ALA A 238 -5.45 4.19 7.59
C ALA A 238 -5.78 4.16 6.10
N GLY A 239 -6.97 3.66 5.73
CA GLY A 239 -7.44 3.61 4.35
C GLY A 239 -7.50 5.00 3.72
N PHE A 240 -8.02 5.98 4.45
CA PHE A 240 -8.12 7.35 3.97
C PHE A 240 -6.74 7.97 3.71
N VAL A 241 -5.82 7.89 4.67
CA VAL A 241 -4.45 8.41 4.53
C VAL A 241 -3.72 7.71 3.38
N LEU A 242 -3.80 6.37 3.30
CA LEU A 242 -3.21 5.58 2.22
C LEU A 242 -3.76 6.02 0.86
N SER A 243 -5.09 6.18 0.74
CA SER A 243 -5.74 6.56 -0.51
C SER A 243 -5.32 7.94 -0.97
N ILE A 244 -5.27 8.92 -0.07
CA ILE A 244 -4.83 10.28 -0.44
C ILE A 244 -3.41 10.26 -1.01
N VAL A 245 -2.49 9.53 -0.39
CA VAL A 245 -1.10 9.46 -0.85
C VAL A 245 -0.98 8.70 -2.17
N PHE A 246 -1.61 7.52 -2.30
CA PHE A 246 -1.55 6.74 -3.54
C PHE A 246 -2.14 7.49 -4.74
N GLN A 247 -3.22 8.24 -4.51
CA GLN A 247 -3.92 8.92 -5.61
C GLN A 247 -3.18 10.18 -6.12
N LEU A 248 -2.13 10.64 -5.44
CA LEU A 248 -1.26 11.70 -5.97
C LEU A 248 -0.59 11.30 -7.30
N ALA A 249 -0.43 10.01 -7.58
CA ALA A 249 0.11 9.53 -8.86
C ALA A 249 -0.92 9.53 -10.01
N HIS A 250 -2.22 9.65 -9.69
CA HIS A 250 -3.32 9.37 -10.63
C HIS A 250 -4.25 10.57 -10.81
N THR A 251 -4.72 11.19 -9.72
CA THR A 251 -5.80 12.18 -9.74
C THR A 251 -5.29 13.58 -9.44
N VAL A 252 -4.25 14.01 -10.17
CA VAL A 252 -3.73 15.38 -10.18
C VAL A 252 -3.91 15.99 -11.57
N GLU A 253 -4.05 17.31 -11.67
CA GLU A 253 -4.42 18.00 -12.92
C GLU A 253 -3.51 17.68 -14.10
N GLN A 254 -2.22 17.45 -13.83
CA GLN A 254 -1.20 17.19 -14.84
C GLN A 254 -0.97 15.69 -15.11
N ALA A 255 -1.71 14.79 -14.46
CA ALA A 255 -1.56 13.35 -14.66
C ALA A 255 -1.98 12.96 -16.09
N ALA A 256 -1.08 12.30 -16.82
CA ALA A 256 -1.36 11.75 -18.13
C ALA A 256 -1.90 10.32 -18.01
N PHE A 257 -2.91 10.00 -18.81
CA PHE A 257 -3.49 8.65 -18.96
C PHE A 257 -3.22 8.14 -20.37
N PRO A 258 -2.04 7.54 -20.63
CA PRO A 258 -1.65 7.14 -21.98
C PRO A 258 -2.49 5.97 -22.48
N VAL A 259 -2.95 6.08 -23.74
CA VAL A 259 -3.65 4.99 -24.44
C VAL A 259 -2.64 4.24 -25.33
N PRO A 260 -2.51 2.91 -25.20
CA PRO A 260 -1.62 2.12 -26.06
C PRO A 260 -1.97 2.25 -27.53
N HIS A 261 -0.96 2.52 -28.37
CA HIS A 261 -1.14 2.63 -29.82
C HIS A 261 -1.73 1.34 -30.39
N ALA A 262 -2.69 1.45 -31.31
CA ALA A 262 -3.48 0.33 -31.81
C ALA A 262 -2.65 -0.83 -32.40
N VAL A 263 -1.46 -0.53 -32.92
CA VAL A 263 -0.54 -1.47 -33.60
C VAL A 263 0.50 -2.09 -32.65
N THR A 264 0.78 -1.47 -31.50
CA THR A 264 1.76 -1.96 -30.51
C THR A 264 1.09 -2.53 -29.26
N ARG A 265 -0.19 -2.88 -29.37
CA ARG A 265 -0.91 -3.69 -28.39
C ARG A 265 -0.37 -5.11 -28.41
#